data_AF-A0A9E7ZQP8-F1
#
_entry.id   AF-A0A9E7ZQP8-F1
#
_cell.length_a   1.000
_cell.length_b   1.000
_cell.length_c   1.000
_cell.angle_alpha   90.00
_cell.angle_beta   90.00
_cell.angle_gamma   90.00
#
_symmetry.space_group_name_H-M   'P 1'
#
loop_
_entity.id
_entity.type
_entity.pdbx_description
1 polymer ?
#
loop_
_entity_poly.entity_id
_entity_poly.type
_entity_poly.pdbx_seq_one_letter_code
_entity_poly.pdbx_strand_id
1 'polypeptide(L)'
;MSHLFKVGDRVSLAFGFHDQNAAGSYAITRLLPTRMNGEPQYRIKGGDDRERVIGEGQVVVPGKAGSFGRRNNTHNPITNALNHIASKKRNVTD
;
A
#
# COMPACT_ATOMS: atom_id res chain seq x y z
N MET A 1 -20.23 6.64 -9.75
CA MET A 1 -19.06 7.10 -8.96
C MET A 1 -18.07 7.78 -9.87
N SER A 2 -17.44 8.88 -9.44
CA SER A 2 -16.33 9.50 -10.18
C SER A 2 -14.99 8.96 -9.68
N HIS A 3 -14.13 8.52 -10.58
CA HIS A 3 -12.74 8.25 -10.26
C HIS A 3 -12.00 9.59 -10.05
N LEU A 4 -11.21 9.71 -8.99
CA LEU A 4 -10.39 10.92 -8.77
C LEU A 4 -9.23 11.02 -9.78
N PHE A 5 -8.78 9.88 -10.29
CA PHE A 5 -7.69 9.78 -11.24
C PHE A 5 -8.13 9.14 -12.56
N LYS A 6 -7.39 9.41 -13.63
CA LYS A 6 -7.64 8.88 -14.97
C LYS A 6 -6.44 8.11 -15.52
N VAL A 7 -6.67 7.37 -16.61
CA VAL A 7 -5.60 6.70 -17.35
C VAL A 7 -4.58 7.73 -17.84
N GLY A 8 -3.30 7.42 -17.65
CA GLY A 8 -2.17 8.30 -17.97
C GLY A 8 -1.68 9.16 -16.80
N ASP A 9 -2.45 9.30 -15.72
CA ASP A 9 -1.99 10.03 -14.54
C ASP A 9 -0.82 9.31 -13.86
N ARG A 10 0.11 10.10 -13.32
CA ARG A 10 1.18 9.61 -12.46
C ARG A 10 0.81 9.80 -11.00
N VAL A 11 0.85 8.71 -10.24
CA VAL A 11 0.48 8.68 -8.82
C VAL A 11 1.62 8.12 -7.98
N SER A 12 1.68 8.56 -6.73
CA SER A 12 2.59 8.01 -5.72
C SER A 12 1.79 7.17 -4.74
N LEU A 13 2.34 6.03 -4.32
CA LEU A 13 1.68 5.16 -3.34
C LEU A 13 2.07 5.53 -1.91
N ALA A 14 1.13 5.37 -0.99
CA ALA A 14 1.41 5.49 0.44
C ALA A 14 2.21 4.25 0.90
N PHE A 15 3.26 4.47 1.68
CA PHE A 15 4.12 3.41 2.22
C PHE A 15 3.32 2.40 3.07
N GLY A 16 3.55 1.10 2.85
CA GLY A 16 3.02 0.04 3.73
C GLY A 16 2.05 -0.98 3.13
N PHE A 17 1.86 -1.02 1.81
CA PHE A 17 1.05 -2.07 1.16
C PHE A 17 1.92 -3.14 0.52
N HIS A 18 1.74 -4.41 0.93
CA HIS A 18 2.14 -5.74 0.38
C HIS A 18 3.43 -5.95 -0.45
N ASP A 19 4.10 -4.91 -0.90
CA ASP A 19 5.31 -4.91 -1.69
C ASP A 19 6.22 -3.87 -1.03
N GLN A 20 7.25 -4.33 -0.33
CA GLN A 20 8.15 -3.47 0.45
C GLN A 20 8.92 -2.48 -0.44
N ASN A 21 8.85 -2.63 -1.77
CA ASN A 21 9.41 -1.74 -2.77
C ASN A 21 8.37 -0.78 -3.41
N ALA A 22 7.20 -0.59 -2.78
CA ALA A 22 6.10 0.25 -3.32
C ALA A 22 6.36 1.77 -3.28
N ALA A 23 7.54 2.22 -2.85
CA ALA A 23 7.91 3.63 -2.86
C ALA A 23 8.30 4.04 -4.29
N GLY A 24 7.44 4.78 -4.98
CA GLY A 24 7.72 5.22 -6.35
C GLY A 24 6.56 5.93 -7.03
N SER A 25 6.83 6.40 -8.25
CA SER A 25 5.83 6.96 -9.15
C SER A 25 5.32 5.87 -10.11
N TYR A 26 4.00 5.77 -10.25
CA TYR A 26 3.33 4.77 -11.07
C TYR A 26 2.38 5.44 -12.03
N ALA A 27 2.26 4.89 -13.25
CA ALA A 27 1.28 5.35 -14.23
C ALA A 27 -0.02 4.55 -14.09
N ILE A 28 -1.17 5.22 -14.11
CA ILE A 28 -2.46 4.55 -14.18
C ILE A 28 -2.67 4.03 -15.60
N THR A 29 -2.80 2.72 -15.75
CA THR A 29 -3.01 2.05 -17.04
C THR A 29 -4.47 1.69 -17.28
N ARG A 30 -5.28 1.55 -16.23
CA ARG A 30 -6.71 1.20 -16.36
C ARG A 30 -7.55 1.65 -15.16
N LEU A 31 -8.77 2.10 -15.43
CA LEU A 31 -9.81 2.27 -14.42
C LEU A 31 -10.55 0.94 -14.23
N LEU A 32 -10.72 0.48 -12.99
CA LEU A 32 -11.37 -0.77 -12.68
C LEU A 32 -12.72 -0.52 -11.99
N PRO A 33 -13.65 -1.49 -12.04
CA PRO A 33 -14.90 -1.40 -11.28
C PRO A 33 -14.64 -1.10 -9.80
N THR A 34 -15.51 -0.30 -9.21
CA THR A 34 -15.46 -0.02 -7.77
C THR A 34 -15.60 -1.33 -6.98
N ARG A 35 -14.92 -1.43 -5.84
CA ARG A 35 -15.12 -2.53 -4.88
C ARG A 35 -16.56 -2.53 -4.36
N MET A 36 -16.93 -3.60 -3.65
CA MET A 36 -18.24 -3.72 -3.01
C MET A 36 -18.54 -2.59 -2.01
N ASN A 37 -17.50 -1.96 -1.43
CA ASN A 37 -17.62 -0.79 -0.56
C ASN A 37 -17.76 0.54 -1.32
N GLY A 38 -17.84 0.51 -2.65
CA GLY A 38 -17.91 1.69 -3.51
C GLY A 38 -16.55 2.35 -3.82
N GLU A 39 -15.44 1.82 -3.32
CA GLU A 39 -14.11 2.42 -3.53
C GLU A 39 -13.62 2.21 -4.98
N PRO A 40 -13.23 3.29 -5.70
CA PRO A 40 -12.63 3.19 -7.03
C PRO A 40 -11.33 2.39 -7.02
N GLN A 41 -11.13 1.60 -8.06
CA GLN A 41 -9.92 0.80 -8.24
C GLN A 41 -9.19 1.19 -9.52
N TYR A 42 -7.88 1.02 -9.50
CA TYR A 42 -6.97 1.40 -10.57
C TYR A 42 -5.96 0.29 -10.81
N ARG A 43 -5.62 0.05 -12.08
CA ARG A 43 -4.43 -0.69 -12.45
C ARG A 43 -3.30 0.30 -12.70
N ILE A 44 -2.15 0.04 -12.11
CA ILE A 44 -0.96 0.90 -12.20
C ILE A 44 0.24 0.10 -12.70
N LYS A 45 1.19 0.79 -13.34
CA LYS A 45 2.44 0.22 -13.81
C LYS A 45 3.63 1.05 -13.30
N GLY A 46 4.59 0.37 -12.68
CA GLY A 46 5.82 0.98 -12.14
C GLY A 46 6.98 0.95 -13.14
N GLY A 47 8.10 1.54 -12.76
CA GLY A 47 9.36 1.45 -13.53
C GLY A 47 9.96 0.03 -13.59
N ASP A 48 9.45 -0.88 -12.74
CA ASP A 48 9.78 -2.31 -12.74
C ASP A 48 8.98 -3.12 -13.77
N ASP A 49 8.22 -2.46 -14.64
CA ASP A 49 7.32 -3.03 -15.64
C ASP A 49 6.16 -3.88 -15.05
N ARG A 50 6.05 -3.95 -13.71
CA ARG A 50 5.02 -4.74 -13.03
C ARG A 50 3.72 -3.96 -12.90
N GLU A 51 2.63 -4.66 -13.18
CA GLU A 51 1.28 -4.14 -12.97
C GLU A 51 0.76 -4.49 -11.58
N ARG A 52 0.11 -3.53 -10.92
CA ARG A 52 -0.52 -3.69 -9.61
C ARG A 52 -1.95 -3.16 -9.64
N VAL A 53 -2.84 -3.75 -8.85
CA VAL A 53 -4.19 -3.22 -8.63
C VAL A 53 -4.22 -2.53 -7.27
N ILE A 54 -4.66 -1.27 -7.26
CA ILE A 54 -4.78 -0.45 -6.07
C ILE A 54 -6.19 0.14 -5.93
N GLY A 55 -6.60 0.41 -4.70
CA GLY A 55 -7.73 1.29 -4.39
C GLY A 55 -7.31 2.77 -4.35
N GLU A 56 -8.28 3.66 -4.51
CA GLU A 56 -8.07 5.11 -4.41
C GLU A 56 -7.41 5.53 -3.09
N GLY A 57 -7.74 4.87 -1.97
CA GLY A 57 -7.17 5.17 -0.67
C GLY A 57 -5.68 4.84 -0.52
N GLN A 58 -5.08 4.15 -1.50
CA GLN A 58 -3.67 3.79 -1.52
C GLN A 58 -2.79 4.83 -2.23
N VAL A 59 -3.39 5.83 -2.86
CA VAL A 59 -2.69 6.94 -3.54
C VAL A 59 -2.45 8.10 -2.56
N VAL A 60 -1.24 8.65 -2.55
CA VAL A 60 -0.92 9.87 -1.82
C VAL A 60 -1.56 11.06 -2.55
N VAL A 61 -2.49 11.75 -1.89
CA VAL A 61 -3.14 12.95 -2.45
C VAL A 61 -2.63 14.19 -1.71
N PRO A 62 -2.08 15.19 -2.41
CA PRO A 62 -1.65 16.43 -1.77
C PRO A 62 -2.86 17.12 -1.10
N GLY A 63 -2.70 17.49 0.18
CA GLY A 63 -3.77 18.08 1.01
C GLY A 63 -4.71 17.06 1.67
N LYS A 64 -4.69 15.79 1.27
CA LYS A 64 -5.33 14.68 1.98
C LYS A 64 -4.21 13.87 2.63
N ALA A 65 -3.71 14.36 3.76
CA ALA A 65 -2.79 13.58 4.59
C ALA A 65 -3.48 12.25 4.88
N GLY A 66 -3.03 11.19 4.21
CA GLY A 66 -3.69 9.90 4.26
C GLY A 66 -3.78 9.45 5.71
N SER A 67 -5.00 9.37 6.23
CA SER A 67 -5.34 8.80 7.54
C SER A 67 -5.02 7.29 7.65
N PHE A 68 -4.24 6.76 6.70
CA PHE A 68 -3.80 5.38 6.60
C PHE A 68 -2.29 5.20 6.86
N GLY A 69 -1.55 6.29 7.10
CA GLY A 69 -0.16 6.23 7.56
C GLY A 69 -0.09 6.23 9.10
N ARG A 70 0.25 5.07 9.67
CA ARG A 70 0.29 4.73 11.12
C ARG A 70 -1.05 4.40 11.77
N ARG A 71 -1.69 3.31 11.33
CA ARG A 71 -2.11 2.35 12.35
C ARG A 71 -0.84 1.61 12.78
N ASN A 72 -0.11 2.20 13.73
CA ASN A 72 0.64 1.41 14.68
C ASN A 72 -0.41 0.59 15.43
N ASN A 73 -0.93 -0.47 14.81
CA ASN A 73 -1.69 -1.45 15.54
C ASN A 73 -0.65 -2.24 16.32
N THR A 74 -0.34 -1.75 17.51
CA THR A 74 0.47 -2.40 18.55
C THR A 74 -0.10 -3.78 18.93
N HIS A 75 -1.21 -4.21 18.32
CA HIS A 75 -1.89 -5.48 18.46
C HIS A 75 -2.20 -6.13 17.09
N ASN A 76 -1.20 -6.27 16.21
CA ASN A 76 -1.30 -7.27 15.15
C ASN A 76 -0.74 -8.61 15.67
N PRO A 77 -1.56 -9.68 15.80
CA PRO A 77 -1.10 -10.96 16.33
C PRO A 77 0.04 -11.57 15.49
N ILE A 78 0.09 -11.28 14.19
CA ILE A 78 1.18 -11.73 13.29
C ILE A 78 2.48 -10.99 13.61
N THR A 79 2.42 -9.67 13.84
CA THR A 79 3.60 -8.86 14.18
C THR A 79 4.15 -9.21 15.57
N ASN A 80 3.27 -9.46 16.55
CA ASN A 80 3.68 -9.92 17.88
C ASN A 80 4.34 -11.30 17.80
N ALA A 81 3.78 -12.24 17.02
CA ALA A 81 4.38 -13.56 16.80
C ALA A 81 5.78 -13.46 16.17
N LEU A 82 5.97 -12.63 15.15
CA LEU A 82 7.28 -12.46 14.50
C LEU A 82 8.32 -11.78 15.42
N ASN A 83 7.91 -10.80 16.24
CA ASN A 83 8.80 -10.16 17.21
C ASN A 83 9.24 -11.11 18.34
N HIS A 84 8.36 -12.01 18.79
CA HIS A 84 8.71 -13.04 19.78
C HIS A 84 9.69 -14.09 19.23
N ILE A 85 9.64 -14.39 17.93
CA ILE A 85 10.60 -15.30 17.29
C ILE A 85 11.98 -14.64 17.17
N ALA A 86 12.04 -13.36 16.82
CA ALA A 86 13.30 -12.62 16.67
C ALA A 86 14.05 -12.41 17.99
N SER A 87 13.35 -12.32 19.12
CA SER A 87 13.94 -12.14 20.45
C SER A 87 14.45 -13.44 21.09
N LYS A 88 14.12 -14.62 20.53
CA LYS A 88 14.58 -15.92 21.06
C LYS A 88 15.98 -16.34 20.59
N LYS A 89 16.60 -15.61 19.65
CA LYS A 89 17.94 -15.91 19.09
C LYS A 89 19.08 -15.07 19.69
N ARG A 90 19.01 -14.66 20.96
CA ARG A 90 20.13 -13.93 21.62
C ARG A 90 20.60 -14.46 22.97
N ASN A 91 20.23 -15.67 23.36
CA ASN A 91 20.86 -16.33 24.52
C ASN A 91 21.41 -17.70 24.10
N VAL A 92 22.54 -17.70 23.41
CA VAL A 92 23.50 -18.81 23.45
C VAL A 92 24.89 -18.19 23.49
N THR A 93 25.35 -17.90 24.70
CA THR A 93 26.79 -17.86 25.00
C THR A 93 26.98 -18.41 26.41
N ASP A 94 27.80 -19.46 26.45
CA ASP A 94 28.32 -20.26 27.58
C ASP A 94 27.34 -21.13 28.38
#